data_AF-A0A3D1CFP0-F1
#
_entry.id   AF-A0A3D1CFP0-F1
#
_cell.length_a   1.000
_cell.length_b   1.000
_cell.length_c   1.000
_cell.angle_alpha   90.00
_cell.angle_beta   90.00
_cell.angle_gamma   90.00
#
_symmetry.space_group_name_H-M   'P 1'
#
loop_
_entity.id
_entity.type
_entity.pdbx_description
1 polymer ?
#
loop_
_entity_poly.entity_id
_entity_poly.type
_entity_poly.pdbx_seq_one_letter_code
_entity_poly.pdbx_strand_id
1 'polypeptide(L)'
;MQQQNKTFQLPIRTAVVAGLMLSSLLVAVVIIALQYYFNKNLAEKTLHSRYQQTKASVNEYLESIDNRATNEINELKQLPRLLENPQINGEVGQLLVAVMQRNPLFQSVYLGQQNGEVEQLINLQATPALRQHLRAEEADRWLLIKIFNEDGQQHRRLEYYDRNFTLRHAWQHQSDFDITTHSWFSEATVDEVSKTQSYLLAEMHSPAQTYSVKLPDSDAVLSITVELTGLSTLLENRHRDNETEIFFYPQTGGVIASNQPAEQITSLPEAPRLELTNEQLAIIEENPIVRVSSEKDWPPLNFSSNGVPMGYAH
;
A
#
# COMPACT_ATOMS: atom_id res chain seq x y z
N MET A 1 65.19 61.93 -24.81
CA MET A 1 64.15 61.85 -23.76
C MET A 1 63.07 62.89 -24.09
N GLN A 2 61.84 62.44 -24.33
CA GLN A 2 60.58 63.11 -24.00
C GLN A 2 59.44 62.22 -24.54
N GLN A 3 58.92 61.33 -23.70
CA GLN A 3 57.71 60.56 -24.00
C GLN A 3 56.51 61.48 -23.82
N GLN A 4 55.85 61.84 -24.92
CA GLN A 4 54.55 62.50 -24.91
C GLN A 4 53.49 61.54 -24.36
N ASN A 5 52.88 61.90 -23.23
CA ASN A 5 51.64 61.29 -22.77
C ASN A 5 50.52 61.62 -23.77
N LYS A 6 50.13 60.63 -24.59
CA LYS A 6 48.90 60.69 -25.38
C LYS A 6 47.71 60.72 -24.41
N THR A 7 47.03 61.86 -24.31
CA THR A 7 45.75 61.94 -23.62
C THR A 7 44.69 61.26 -24.46
N PHE A 8 44.02 60.26 -23.88
CA PHE A 8 43.00 59.46 -24.55
C PHE A 8 41.75 60.31 -24.78
N GLN A 9 41.58 60.87 -25.99
CA GLN A 9 40.38 61.64 -26.34
C GLN A 9 39.36 60.71 -27.01
N LEU A 10 38.32 60.33 -26.27
CA LEU A 10 37.20 59.56 -26.79
C LEU A 10 36.28 60.47 -27.62
N PRO A 11 35.99 60.17 -28.90
CA PRO A 11 35.03 60.94 -29.68
C PRO A 11 33.64 60.86 -29.04
N ILE A 12 32.94 62.00 -28.94
CA ILE A 12 31.66 62.16 -28.20
C ILE A 12 30.66 61.06 -28.53
N ARG A 13 30.55 60.65 -29.80
CA ARG A 13 29.66 59.56 -30.25
C ARG A 13 29.97 58.21 -29.57
N THR A 14 31.24 57.88 -29.38
CA THR A 14 31.65 56.64 -28.68
C THR A 14 31.40 56.74 -27.17
N ALA A 15 31.61 57.91 -26.57
CA ALA A 15 31.33 58.12 -25.15
C ALA A 15 29.82 57.99 -24.83
N VAL A 16 28.95 58.52 -25.69
CA VAL A 16 27.49 58.42 -25.53
C VAL A 16 27.01 56.98 -25.69
N VAL A 17 27.47 56.26 -26.72
CA VAL A 17 27.10 54.86 -26.93
C VAL A 17 27.62 53.97 -25.80
N ALA A 18 28.86 54.17 -25.35
CA ALA A 18 29.44 53.43 -24.23
C ALA A 18 28.67 53.69 -22.93
N GLY A 19 28.28 54.94 -22.65
CA GLY A 19 27.46 55.30 -21.51
C GLY A 19 26.07 54.63 -21.53
N LEU A 20 25.41 54.61 -22.69
CA LEU A 20 24.13 53.93 -22.87
C LEU A 20 24.26 52.42 -22.68
N MET A 21 25.27 51.78 -23.27
CA MET A 21 25.53 50.35 -23.08
C MET A 21 25.80 50.02 -21.61
N LEU A 22 26.61 50.83 -20.93
CA LEU A 22 26.94 50.61 -19.52
C LEU A 22 25.71 50.78 -18.61
N SER A 23 24.87 51.78 -18.87
CA SER A 23 23.61 51.96 -18.15
C SER A 23 22.64 50.80 -18.38
N SER A 24 22.53 50.33 -19.62
CA SER A 24 21.68 49.18 -19.98
C SER A 24 22.17 47.89 -19.31
N LEU A 25 23.49 47.69 -19.27
CA LEU A 25 24.11 46.56 -18.57
C LEU A 25 23.83 46.61 -17.07
N LEU A 26 23.97 47.78 -16.45
CA LEU A 26 23.72 47.97 -15.02
C LEU A 26 22.25 47.68 -14.68
N VAL A 27 21.32 48.21 -15.49
CA VAL A 27 19.89 47.90 -15.37
C VAL A 27 19.62 46.41 -15.54
N ALA A 28 20.23 45.75 -16.54
CA ALA A 28 20.06 44.32 -16.76
C ALA A 28 20.56 43.49 -15.57
N VAL A 29 21.73 43.82 -15.00
CA VAL A 29 22.27 43.15 -13.80
C VAL A 29 21.34 43.30 -12.61
N VAL A 30 20.82 44.51 -12.37
CA VAL A 30 19.87 44.77 -11.27
C VAL A 30 18.59 43.98 -11.48
N ILE A 31 18.04 43.96 -12.69
CA ILE A 31 16.83 43.19 -13.02
C ILE A 31 17.07 41.70 -12.81
N ILE A 32 18.16 41.13 -13.31
CA ILE A 32 18.48 39.71 -13.16
C ILE A 32 18.66 39.35 -11.68
N ALA A 33 19.35 40.18 -10.91
CA ALA A 33 19.55 39.95 -9.48
C ALA A 33 18.22 39.98 -8.70
N LEU A 34 17.35 40.95 -8.99
CA LEU A 34 16.02 41.04 -8.39
C LEU A 34 15.16 39.84 -8.80
N GLN A 35 15.14 39.49 -10.09
CA GLN A 35 14.39 38.34 -10.60
C GLN A 35 14.83 37.06 -9.92
N TYR A 36 16.15 36.85 -9.79
CA TYR A 36 16.70 35.69 -9.09
C TYR A 36 16.27 35.65 -7.62
N TYR A 37 16.39 36.78 -6.91
CA TYR A 37 15.99 36.88 -5.51
C TYR A 37 14.48 36.60 -5.32
N PHE A 38 13.63 37.19 -6.15
CA PHE A 38 12.18 36.97 -6.09
C PHE A 38 11.80 35.54 -6.46
N ASN A 39 12.36 34.98 -7.53
CA ASN A 39 12.09 33.60 -7.95
C ASN A 39 12.52 32.61 -6.87
N LYS A 40 13.70 32.79 -6.26
CA LYS A 40 14.18 31.94 -5.17
C LYS A 40 13.23 31.99 -3.97
N ASN A 41 12.87 33.19 -3.51
CA ASN A 41 11.98 33.35 -2.37
C ASN A 41 10.56 32.82 -2.64
N LEU A 42 10.06 33.01 -3.87
CA LEU A 42 8.76 32.48 -4.28
C LEU A 42 8.78 30.95 -4.34
N ALA A 43 9.84 30.36 -4.90
CA ALA A 43 10.03 28.92 -4.95
C ALA A 43 10.07 28.32 -3.53
N GLU A 44 10.86 28.91 -2.62
CA GLU A 44 10.97 28.44 -1.24
C GLU A 44 9.63 28.52 -0.48
N LYS A 45 8.91 29.64 -0.59
CA LYS A 45 7.57 29.79 0.01
C LYS A 45 6.56 28.81 -0.56
N THR A 46 6.59 28.61 -1.88
CA THR A 46 5.69 27.68 -2.57
C THR A 46 5.96 26.24 -2.15
N LEU A 47 7.24 25.84 -2.09
CA LEU A 47 7.65 24.51 -1.61
C LEU A 47 7.19 24.28 -0.18
N HIS A 48 7.43 25.24 0.72
CA HIS A 48 7.00 25.09 2.11
C HIS A 48 5.47 24.99 2.24
N SER A 49 4.73 25.85 1.53
CA SER A 49 3.27 25.82 1.55
C SER A 49 2.69 24.52 0.98
N ARG A 50 3.22 24.04 -0.16
CA ARG A 50 2.81 22.75 -0.76
C ARG A 50 3.13 21.57 0.15
N TYR A 51 4.28 21.57 0.81
CA TYR A 51 4.66 20.55 1.78
C TYR A 51 3.64 20.50 2.94
N GLN A 52 3.33 21.64 3.56
CA GLN A 52 2.38 21.67 4.67
C GLN A 52 0.97 21.24 4.25
N GLN A 53 0.50 21.67 3.08
CA GLN A 53 -0.80 21.24 2.54
C GLN A 53 -0.84 19.73 2.25
N THR A 54 0.23 19.19 1.68
CA THR A 54 0.36 17.74 1.41
C THR A 54 0.31 16.97 2.71
N LYS A 55 1.11 17.38 3.70
CA LYS A 55 1.10 16.78 5.05
C LYS A 55 -0.28 16.82 5.68
N ALA A 56 -0.95 17.98 5.63
CA ALA A 56 -2.29 18.14 6.18
C ALA A 56 -3.28 17.14 5.56
N SER A 57 -3.30 17.00 4.24
CA SER A 57 -4.28 16.09 3.62
C SER A 57 -3.91 14.62 3.69
N VAL A 58 -2.63 14.27 3.78
CA VAL A 58 -2.24 12.89 4.15
C VAL A 58 -2.75 12.58 5.55
N ASN A 59 -2.56 13.49 6.51
CA ASN A 59 -3.08 13.30 7.86
C ASN A 59 -4.61 13.21 7.88
N GLU A 60 -5.33 14.12 7.22
CA GLU A 60 -6.79 14.08 7.12
C GLU A 60 -7.29 12.75 6.52
N TYR A 61 -6.60 12.26 5.48
CA TYR A 61 -6.92 10.97 4.87
C TYR A 61 -6.72 9.81 5.86
N LEU A 62 -5.57 9.75 6.52
CA LEU A 62 -5.26 8.69 7.50
C LEU A 62 -6.20 8.75 8.70
N GLU A 63 -6.48 9.94 9.24
CA GLU A 63 -7.46 10.12 10.32
C GLU A 63 -8.87 9.69 9.89
N SER A 64 -9.26 9.95 8.63
CA SER A 64 -10.57 9.52 8.13
C SER A 64 -10.68 7.99 8.07
N ILE A 65 -9.60 7.30 7.74
CA ILE A 65 -9.53 5.84 7.74
C ILE A 65 -9.55 5.32 9.18
N ASP A 66 -8.68 5.85 10.03
CA ASP A 66 -8.56 5.46 11.44
C ASP A 66 -9.92 5.54 12.13
N ASN A 67 -10.59 6.69 12.01
CA ASN A 67 -11.91 6.92 12.60
C ASN A 67 -12.97 5.95 12.04
N ARG A 68 -12.98 5.74 10.72
CA ARG A 68 -13.96 4.83 10.09
C ARG A 68 -13.76 3.39 10.55
N ALA A 69 -12.54 2.87 10.49
CA ALA A 69 -12.25 1.50 10.92
C ALA A 69 -12.53 1.30 12.42
N THR A 70 -12.16 2.27 13.25
CA THR A 70 -12.37 2.22 14.71
C THR A 70 -13.86 2.23 15.05
N ASN A 71 -14.65 3.10 14.43
CA ASN A 71 -16.11 3.15 14.64
C ASN A 71 -16.77 1.84 14.23
N GLU A 72 -16.40 1.31 13.06
CA GLU A 72 -16.95 0.06 12.53
C GLU A 72 -16.63 -1.14 13.44
N ILE A 73 -15.39 -1.25 13.92
CA ILE A 73 -15.01 -2.30 14.87
C ILE A 73 -15.76 -2.14 16.19
N ASN A 74 -15.91 -0.92 16.70
CA ASN A 74 -16.63 -0.67 17.95
C ASN A 74 -18.12 -1.02 17.85
N GLU A 75 -18.75 -0.79 16.69
CA GLU A 75 -20.11 -1.24 16.42
C GLU A 75 -20.20 -2.76 16.33
N LEU A 76 -19.30 -3.40 15.57
CA LEU A 76 -19.28 -4.85 15.39
C LEU A 76 -19.03 -5.61 16.70
N LYS A 77 -18.13 -5.10 17.54
CA LYS A 77 -17.78 -5.65 18.86
C LYS A 77 -18.99 -5.71 19.81
N GLN A 78 -20.00 -4.87 19.61
CA GLN A 78 -21.20 -4.82 20.46
C GLN A 78 -22.31 -5.78 19.99
N LEU A 79 -22.11 -6.50 18.88
CA LEU A 79 -23.13 -7.38 18.32
C LEU A 79 -23.23 -8.69 19.11
N PRO A 80 -24.39 -8.99 19.74
CA PRO A 80 -24.54 -10.19 20.56
C PRO A 80 -24.19 -11.49 19.82
N ARG A 81 -24.59 -11.60 18.56
CA ARG A 81 -24.31 -12.79 17.74
C ARG A 81 -22.82 -13.02 17.50
N LEU A 82 -22.02 -11.97 17.41
CA LEU A 82 -20.57 -12.07 17.24
C LEU A 82 -19.88 -12.44 18.56
N LEU A 83 -20.45 -12.02 19.70
CA LEU A 83 -19.96 -12.37 21.03
C LEU A 83 -20.29 -13.81 21.42
N GLU A 84 -21.51 -14.26 21.13
CA GLU A 84 -22.00 -15.61 21.47
C GLU A 84 -21.35 -16.70 20.61
N ASN A 85 -21.21 -16.46 19.31
CA ASN A 85 -20.55 -17.37 18.38
C ASN A 85 -19.69 -16.55 17.40
N PRO A 86 -18.39 -16.36 17.70
CA PRO A 86 -17.47 -15.61 16.85
C PRO A 86 -17.11 -16.43 15.60
N GLN A 87 -18.08 -16.53 14.69
CA GLN A 87 -17.97 -17.16 13.38
C GLN A 87 -18.72 -16.36 12.30
N ILE A 88 -18.13 -16.25 11.12
CA ILE A 88 -18.66 -15.74 9.86
C ILE A 88 -19.59 -16.81 9.24
N ASN A 89 -20.76 -16.95 9.87
CA ASN A 89 -21.86 -17.80 9.38
C ASN A 89 -22.90 -16.98 8.61
N GLY A 90 -24.02 -17.59 8.18
CA GLY A 90 -24.98 -16.98 7.26
C GLY A 90 -25.44 -15.55 7.60
N GLU A 91 -25.80 -15.27 8.86
CA GLU A 91 -26.26 -13.93 9.26
C GLU A 91 -25.09 -12.96 9.51
N VAL A 92 -24.06 -13.39 10.24
CA VAL A 92 -22.88 -12.57 10.53
C VAL A 92 -22.14 -12.22 9.24
N GLY A 93 -21.99 -13.18 8.32
CA GLY A 93 -21.38 -13.00 7.01
C GLY A 93 -22.15 -11.99 6.14
N GLN A 94 -23.49 -12.04 6.11
CA GLN A 94 -24.28 -11.03 5.39
C GLN A 94 -24.10 -9.63 5.98
N LEU A 95 -24.03 -9.52 7.30
CA LEU A 95 -23.77 -8.26 7.98
C LEU A 95 -22.37 -7.72 7.64
N LEU A 96 -21.33 -8.56 7.70
CA LEU A 96 -19.97 -8.17 7.34
C LEU A 96 -19.87 -7.78 5.86
N VAL A 97 -20.55 -8.50 4.96
CA VAL A 97 -20.70 -8.11 3.55
C VAL A 97 -21.30 -6.72 3.43
N ALA A 98 -22.38 -6.41 4.15
CA ALA A 98 -22.99 -5.08 4.12
C ALA A 98 -22.04 -3.99 4.66
N VAL A 99 -21.27 -4.29 5.71
CA VAL A 99 -20.22 -3.41 6.26
C VAL A 99 -19.14 -3.12 5.22
N MET A 100 -18.65 -4.15 4.54
CA MET A 100 -17.61 -4.00 3.50
C MET A 100 -18.14 -3.32 2.24
N GLN A 101 -19.42 -3.49 1.90
CA GLN A 101 -20.04 -2.79 0.76
C GLN A 101 -20.19 -1.27 1.02
N ARG A 102 -20.55 -0.87 2.25
CA ARG A 102 -20.63 0.56 2.61
C ARG A 102 -19.25 1.20 2.77
N ASN A 103 -18.21 0.41 3.00
CA ASN A 103 -16.83 0.85 3.19
C ASN A 103 -15.89 0.23 2.14
N PRO A 104 -15.81 0.81 0.92
CA PRO A 104 -15.03 0.22 -0.18
C PRO A 104 -13.53 0.07 0.09
N LEU A 105 -12.99 0.78 1.08
CA LEU A 105 -11.58 0.67 1.50
C LEU A 105 -11.30 -0.60 2.32
N PHE A 106 -12.34 -1.25 2.85
CA PHE A 106 -12.21 -2.47 3.64
C PHE A 106 -11.99 -3.65 2.68
N GLN A 107 -10.75 -4.14 2.68
CA GLN A 107 -10.31 -5.21 1.81
C GLN A 107 -10.71 -6.57 2.39
N SER A 108 -10.52 -6.75 3.69
CA SER A 108 -10.95 -7.96 4.39
C SER A 108 -11.36 -7.72 5.85
N VAL A 109 -12.16 -8.65 6.37
CA VAL A 109 -12.48 -8.78 7.79
C VAL A 109 -12.00 -10.14 8.27
N TYR A 110 -11.30 -10.19 9.40
CA TYR A 110 -10.89 -11.44 10.04
C TYR A 110 -11.60 -11.65 11.36
N LEU A 111 -11.79 -12.92 11.67
CA LEU A 111 -12.17 -13.40 12.98
C LEU A 111 -11.23 -14.55 13.36
N GLY A 112 -10.35 -14.28 14.31
CA GLY A 112 -9.34 -15.23 14.78
C GLY A 112 -9.66 -15.73 16.17
N GLN A 113 -9.42 -17.00 16.45
CA GLN A 113 -9.62 -17.61 17.77
C GLN A 113 -8.30 -18.15 18.33
N GLN A 114 -8.19 -18.21 19.66
CA GLN A 114 -6.98 -18.70 20.34
C GLN A 114 -6.67 -20.18 20.09
N ASN A 115 -7.65 -20.99 19.68
CA ASN A 115 -7.47 -22.37 19.25
C ASN A 115 -6.81 -22.51 17.85
N GLY A 116 -6.47 -21.39 17.19
CA GLY A 116 -5.87 -21.36 15.86
C GLY A 116 -6.87 -21.32 14.72
N GLU A 117 -8.17 -21.29 14.99
CA GLU A 117 -9.19 -21.13 13.96
C GLU A 117 -9.25 -19.69 13.45
N VAL A 118 -9.42 -19.54 12.14
CA VAL A 118 -9.48 -18.23 11.48
C VAL A 118 -10.53 -18.22 10.40
N GLU A 119 -11.30 -17.15 10.34
CA GLU A 119 -12.18 -16.87 9.21
C GLU A 119 -11.86 -15.49 8.64
N GLN A 120 -11.57 -15.43 7.34
CA GLN A 120 -11.24 -14.21 6.64
C GLN A 120 -12.22 -14.00 5.48
N LEU A 121 -13.01 -12.94 5.56
CA LEU A 121 -13.88 -12.50 4.47
C LEU A 121 -13.16 -11.45 3.62
N ILE A 122 -13.03 -11.71 2.31
CA ILE A 122 -12.31 -10.87 1.34
C ILE A 122 -13.26 -10.35 0.26
N ASN A 123 -13.13 -9.06 -0.07
CA ASN A 123 -13.83 -8.41 -1.17
C ASN A 123 -13.08 -8.60 -2.51
N LEU A 124 -13.50 -9.58 -3.34
CA LEU A 124 -12.81 -9.93 -4.59
C LEU A 124 -12.93 -8.88 -5.73
N GLN A 125 -13.73 -7.82 -5.60
CA GLN A 125 -13.75 -6.71 -6.58
C GLN A 125 -12.82 -5.56 -6.19
N ALA A 126 -12.54 -5.40 -4.90
CA ALA A 126 -11.54 -4.43 -4.45
C ALA A 126 -10.17 -4.80 -5.03
N THR A 127 -9.93 -6.08 -5.34
CA THR A 127 -8.63 -6.56 -5.77
C THR A 127 -8.69 -7.47 -7.01
N PRO A 128 -8.70 -6.91 -8.24
CA PRO A 128 -8.71 -7.70 -9.47
C PRO A 128 -7.50 -8.65 -9.62
N ALA A 129 -6.31 -8.25 -9.17
CA ALA A 129 -5.10 -9.06 -9.25
C ALA A 129 -5.19 -10.37 -8.43
N LEU A 130 -5.91 -10.34 -7.32
CA LEU A 130 -6.09 -11.49 -6.44
C LEU A 130 -7.00 -12.56 -7.08
N ARG A 131 -7.93 -12.14 -7.95
CA ARG A 131 -8.86 -13.06 -8.63
C ARG A 131 -8.15 -14.10 -9.47
N GLN A 132 -7.08 -13.70 -10.18
CA GLN A 132 -6.31 -14.60 -11.04
C GLN A 132 -5.54 -15.63 -10.21
N HIS A 133 -4.85 -15.18 -9.15
CA HIS A 133 -4.10 -16.06 -8.25
C HIS A 133 -4.99 -17.05 -7.52
N LEU A 134 -6.21 -16.63 -7.17
CA LEU A 134 -7.18 -17.44 -6.44
C LEU A 134 -8.19 -18.15 -7.35
N ARG A 135 -7.95 -18.19 -8.67
CA ARG A 135 -8.81 -18.85 -9.68
C ARG A 135 -10.30 -18.51 -9.54
N ALA A 136 -10.60 -17.28 -9.11
CA ALA A 136 -11.97 -16.82 -8.92
C ALA A 136 -12.65 -16.60 -10.29
N GLU A 137 -13.83 -17.16 -10.46
CA GLU A 137 -14.69 -16.96 -11.63
C GLU A 137 -15.26 -15.54 -11.65
N GLU A 138 -15.66 -15.01 -12.81
CA GLU A 138 -16.20 -13.65 -12.94
C GLU A 138 -17.37 -13.33 -12.00
N ALA A 139 -18.22 -14.33 -11.73
CA ALA A 139 -19.39 -14.17 -10.87
C ALA A 139 -19.10 -14.32 -9.37
N ASP A 140 -17.86 -14.68 -8.99
CA ASP A 140 -17.43 -14.67 -7.60
C ASP A 140 -17.19 -13.23 -7.13
N ARG A 141 -17.83 -12.86 -6.03
CA ARG A 141 -17.81 -11.53 -5.43
C ARG A 141 -17.07 -11.50 -4.10
N TRP A 142 -17.19 -12.57 -3.32
CA TRP A 142 -16.58 -12.70 -2.00
C TRP A 142 -15.85 -14.02 -1.89
N LEU A 143 -14.79 -14.00 -1.09
CA LEU A 143 -14.06 -15.20 -0.69
C LEU A 143 -14.05 -15.25 0.83
N LEU A 144 -14.47 -16.38 1.39
CA LEU A 144 -14.32 -16.69 2.81
C LEU A 144 -13.26 -17.78 2.95
N ILE A 145 -12.14 -17.43 3.57
CA ILE A 145 -11.09 -18.39 3.90
C ILE A 145 -11.33 -18.85 5.33
N LYS A 146 -11.43 -20.15 5.55
CA LYS A 146 -11.57 -20.77 6.86
C LYS A 146 -10.36 -21.62 7.16
N ILE A 147 -9.78 -21.44 8.34
CA ILE A 147 -8.71 -22.26 8.89
C ILE A 147 -9.30 -22.93 10.12
N PHE A 148 -9.33 -24.25 10.12
CA PHE A 148 -9.93 -25.04 11.19
C PHE A 148 -9.18 -26.35 11.41
N ASN A 149 -9.38 -26.96 12.57
CA ASN A 149 -8.77 -28.24 12.91
C ASN A 149 -9.80 -29.36 12.82
N GLU A 150 -9.51 -30.41 12.05
CA GLU A 150 -10.34 -31.61 11.91
C GLU A 150 -9.43 -32.85 12.02
N ASP A 151 -9.79 -33.83 12.84
CA ASP A 151 -9.01 -35.06 13.07
C ASP A 151 -7.52 -34.83 13.44
N GLY A 152 -7.22 -33.73 14.12
CA GLY A 152 -5.85 -33.37 14.52
C GLY A 152 -4.99 -32.79 13.40
N GLN A 153 -5.57 -32.53 12.22
CA GLN A 153 -4.93 -31.84 11.11
C GLN A 153 -5.59 -30.46 10.90
N GLN A 154 -4.76 -29.45 10.61
CA GLN A 154 -5.28 -28.13 10.26
C GLN A 154 -5.60 -28.09 8.76
N HIS A 155 -6.78 -27.59 8.43
CA HIS A 155 -7.27 -27.44 7.08
C HIS A 155 -7.53 -25.97 6.77
N ARG A 156 -7.21 -25.57 5.53
CA ARG A 156 -7.61 -24.30 4.95
C ARG A 156 -8.64 -24.56 3.87
N ARG A 157 -9.79 -23.92 3.99
CA ARG A 157 -10.92 -24.01 3.06
C ARG A 157 -11.23 -22.64 2.49
N LEU A 158 -11.28 -22.55 1.17
CA LEU A 158 -11.58 -21.34 0.42
C LEU A 158 -12.99 -21.48 -0.13
N GLU A 159 -13.91 -20.63 0.31
CA GLU A 159 -15.33 -20.65 -0.09
C GLU A 159 -15.66 -19.40 -0.92
N TYR A 160 -16.14 -19.60 -2.14
CA TYR A 160 -16.42 -18.52 -3.10
C TYR A 160 -17.90 -18.23 -3.16
N TYR A 161 -18.28 -16.96 -3.04
CA TYR A 161 -19.68 -16.54 -2.98
C TYR A 161 -19.99 -15.50 -4.04
N ASP A 162 -21.24 -15.49 -4.50
CA ASP A 162 -21.78 -14.46 -5.39
C ASP A 162 -22.11 -13.15 -4.65
N ARG A 163 -22.70 -12.18 -5.36
CA ARG A 163 -23.07 -10.87 -4.80
C ARG A 163 -24.08 -10.93 -3.66
N ASN A 164 -24.90 -11.98 -3.61
CA ASN A 164 -25.92 -12.19 -2.59
C ASN A 164 -25.40 -13.07 -1.44
N PHE A 165 -24.07 -13.30 -1.39
CA PHE A 165 -23.44 -14.19 -0.42
C PHE A 165 -23.96 -15.63 -0.50
N THR A 166 -24.27 -16.10 -1.72
CA THR A 166 -24.62 -17.50 -1.98
C THR A 166 -23.38 -18.27 -2.40
N LEU A 167 -23.12 -19.41 -1.73
CA LEU A 167 -21.95 -20.26 -2.00
C LEU A 167 -22.00 -20.81 -3.43
N ARG A 168 -20.91 -20.65 -4.18
CA ARG A 168 -20.75 -21.13 -5.55
C ARG A 168 -19.90 -22.38 -5.61
N HIS A 169 -18.71 -22.33 -5.04
CA HIS A 169 -17.78 -23.45 -4.97
C HIS A 169 -16.82 -23.29 -3.80
N ALA A 170 -16.15 -24.38 -3.42
CA ALA A 170 -15.17 -24.38 -2.36
C ALA A 170 -14.02 -25.37 -2.64
N TRP A 171 -12.84 -25.04 -2.13
CA TRP A 171 -11.67 -25.92 -2.17
C TRP A 171 -11.10 -26.05 -0.77
N GLN A 172 -10.50 -27.20 -0.46
CA GLN A 172 -9.89 -27.47 0.83
C GLN A 172 -8.54 -28.13 0.63
N HIS A 173 -7.57 -27.71 1.43
CA HIS A 173 -6.24 -28.30 1.48
C HIS A 173 -5.71 -28.26 2.92
N GLN A 174 -4.63 -29.00 3.21
CA GLN A 174 -3.96 -28.90 4.51
C GLN A 174 -3.29 -27.54 4.70
N SER A 175 -3.17 -27.12 5.96
CA SER A 175 -2.66 -25.82 6.36
C SER A 175 -1.66 -25.97 7.51
N ASP A 176 -0.70 -25.06 7.59
CA ASP A 176 0.26 -24.91 8.68
C ASP A 176 0.26 -23.46 9.21
N PHE A 177 -0.88 -22.79 9.08
CA PHE A 177 -1.07 -21.40 9.43
C PHE A 177 -0.98 -21.20 10.93
N ASP A 178 -0.09 -20.30 11.36
CA ASP A 178 0.06 -19.89 12.75
C ASP A 178 -0.43 -18.46 12.95
N ILE A 179 -1.64 -18.33 13.47
CA ILE A 179 -2.28 -17.05 13.75
C ILE A 179 -1.50 -16.18 14.74
N THR A 180 -0.74 -16.80 15.66
CA THR A 180 -0.06 -16.07 16.75
C THR A 180 1.10 -15.22 16.25
N THR A 181 1.62 -15.53 15.06
CA THR A 181 2.67 -14.76 14.38
C THR A 181 2.15 -13.46 13.76
N HIS A 182 0.83 -13.30 13.62
CA HIS A 182 0.24 -12.12 13.00
C HIS A 182 -0.02 -11.01 14.01
N SER A 183 0.60 -9.84 13.81
CA SER A 183 0.46 -8.64 14.68
C SER A 183 -0.99 -8.26 14.97
N TRP A 184 -1.90 -8.36 14.00
CA TRP A 184 -3.30 -8.01 14.23
C TRP A 184 -3.96 -8.91 15.29
N PHE A 185 -3.49 -10.14 15.47
CA PHE A 185 -4.00 -11.06 16.47
C PHE A 185 -3.27 -10.90 17.80
N SER A 186 -1.93 -10.87 17.78
CA SER A 186 -1.11 -10.83 18.99
C SER A 186 -1.12 -9.48 19.72
N GLU A 187 -1.35 -8.38 19.01
CA GLU A 187 -1.37 -7.02 19.57
C GLU A 187 -2.80 -6.53 19.90
N ALA A 188 -3.83 -7.34 19.64
CA ALA A 188 -5.22 -6.95 19.90
C ALA A 188 -5.52 -6.83 21.40
N THR A 189 -6.19 -5.75 21.79
CA THR A 189 -6.63 -5.54 23.18
C THR A 189 -8.15 -5.61 23.31
N VAL A 190 -8.65 -5.81 24.53
CA VAL A 190 -10.10 -5.90 24.79
C VAL A 190 -10.77 -4.54 24.71
N ASP A 191 -10.14 -3.46 25.18
CA ASP A 191 -10.81 -2.17 25.36
C ASP A 191 -10.64 -1.23 24.17
N GLU A 192 -9.43 -1.16 23.61
CA GLU A 192 -9.07 -0.23 22.55
C GLU A 192 -8.79 -0.97 21.24
N VAL A 193 -9.16 -0.33 20.13
CA VAL A 193 -8.83 -0.82 18.80
C VAL A 193 -7.33 -0.64 18.57
N SER A 194 -6.61 -1.76 18.51
CA SER A 194 -5.21 -1.80 18.14
C SER A 194 -5.04 -1.59 16.65
N LYS A 195 -3.91 -1.01 16.24
CA LYS A 195 -3.59 -0.74 14.85
C LYS A 195 -2.17 -1.21 14.52
N THR A 196 -2.03 -2.03 13.48
CA THR A 196 -0.71 -2.48 13.03
C THR A 196 0.06 -1.32 12.41
N GLN A 197 1.40 -1.43 12.35
CA GLN A 197 2.16 -0.63 11.39
C GLN A 197 1.70 -0.95 9.95
N SER A 198 1.85 0.00 9.03
CA SER A 198 1.53 -0.25 7.62
C SER A 198 2.48 -1.29 7.03
N TYR A 199 1.94 -2.25 6.29
CA TYR A 199 2.68 -3.33 5.64
C TYR A 199 2.14 -3.58 4.24
N LEU A 200 2.86 -4.33 3.41
CA LEU A 200 2.31 -4.81 2.14
C LEU A 200 1.61 -6.15 2.35
N LEU A 201 0.39 -6.26 1.82
CA LEU A 201 -0.27 -7.56 1.71
C LEU A 201 0.53 -8.45 0.75
N ALA A 202 1.02 -9.60 1.25
CA ALA A 202 1.95 -10.47 0.52
C ALA A 202 1.42 -10.89 -0.86
N GLU A 203 0.12 -11.12 -0.98
CA GLU A 203 -0.52 -11.53 -2.24
C GLU A 203 -0.82 -10.37 -3.18
N MET A 204 -0.91 -9.14 -2.65
CA MET A 204 -1.43 -7.98 -3.38
C MET A 204 -0.40 -6.90 -3.65
N HIS A 205 0.76 -6.96 -2.97
CA HIS A 205 1.82 -5.96 -3.06
C HIS A 205 1.30 -4.53 -2.77
N SER A 206 0.18 -4.47 -2.05
CA SER A 206 -0.59 -3.24 -1.82
C SER A 206 -0.44 -2.86 -0.36
N PRO A 207 -0.18 -1.57 -0.08
CA PRO A 207 -0.04 -1.10 1.29
C PRO A 207 -1.36 -1.22 2.02
N ALA A 208 -1.31 -1.77 3.21
CA ALA A 208 -2.47 -1.99 4.03
C ALA A 208 -2.16 -1.72 5.50
N GLN A 209 -3.22 -1.57 6.26
CA GLN A 209 -3.19 -1.43 7.69
C GLN A 209 -4.36 -2.19 8.29
N THR A 210 -4.10 -2.89 9.40
CA THR A 210 -5.13 -3.69 10.06
C THR A 210 -5.45 -3.12 11.41
N TYR A 211 -6.74 -3.01 11.68
CA TYR A 211 -7.32 -2.57 12.94
C TYR A 211 -7.92 -3.78 13.62
N SER A 212 -7.64 -4.00 14.89
CA SER A 212 -8.09 -5.21 15.59
C SER A 212 -8.53 -4.94 17.02
N VAL A 213 -9.45 -5.77 17.51
CA VAL A 213 -9.91 -5.75 18.89
C VAL A 213 -10.19 -7.17 19.34
N LYS A 214 -9.86 -7.47 20.60
CA LYS A 214 -10.30 -8.69 21.26
C LYS A 214 -11.76 -8.52 21.67
N LEU A 215 -12.60 -9.49 21.29
CA LEU A 215 -14.02 -9.48 21.64
C LEU A 215 -14.19 -9.70 23.16
N PRO A 216 -15.09 -8.95 23.83
CA PRO A 216 -15.42 -9.17 25.23
C PRO A 216 -15.88 -10.61 25.50
N ASP A 217 -15.53 -11.13 26.67
CA ASP A 217 -15.96 -12.45 27.15
C ASP A 217 -15.64 -13.62 26.20
N SER A 218 -14.68 -13.41 25.29
CA SER A 218 -14.24 -14.36 24.28
C SER A 218 -12.73 -14.24 24.05
N ASP A 219 -12.11 -15.32 23.58
CA ASP A 219 -10.73 -15.31 23.11
C ASP A 219 -10.60 -15.00 21.62
N ALA A 220 -11.70 -14.56 20.99
CA ALA A 220 -11.72 -14.17 19.60
C ALA A 220 -11.23 -12.74 19.38
N VAL A 221 -10.53 -12.53 18.28
CA VAL A 221 -10.07 -11.23 17.79
C VAL A 221 -10.79 -10.92 16.48
N LEU A 222 -11.49 -9.80 16.45
CA LEU A 222 -12.06 -9.21 15.24
C LEU A 222 -11.04 -8.24 14.64
N SER A 223 -10.83 -8.29 13.33
CA SER A 223 -10.00 -7.29 12.66
C SER A 223 -10.55 -6.87 11.30
N ILE A 224 -10.20 -5.66 10.87
CA ILE A 224 -10.51 -5.09 9.55
C ILE A 224 -9.21 -4.62 8.93
N THR A 225 -8.92 -5.13 7.73
CA THR A 225 -7.78 -4.70 6.92
C THR A 225 -8.24 -3.66 5.90
N VAL A 226 -7.57 -2.51 5.92
CA VAL A 226 -7.84 -1.38 5.03
C VAL A 226 -6.68 -1.20 4.07
N GLU A 227 -6.99 -1.12 2.79
CA GLU A 227 -6.00 -0.83 1.74
C GLU A 227 -5.72 0.68 1.67
N LEU A 228 -4.45 1.05 1.52
CA LEU A 228 -3.96 2.43 1.53
C LEU A 228 -3.62 2.95 0.12
N THR A 229 -3.99 2.24 -0.95
CA THR A 229 -3.71 2.64 -2.34
C THR A 229 -4.30 4.01 -2.71
N GLY A 230 -5.39 4.42 -2.04
CA GLY A 230 -5.93 5.78 -2.18
C GLY A 230 -4.96 6.91 -1.79
N LEU A 231 -3.89 6.64 -1.03
CA LEU A 231 -2.83 7.61 -0.77
C LEU A 231 -2.10 8.02 -2.05
N SER A 232 -1.72 7.06 -2.91
CA SER A 232 -1.07 7.38 -4.18
C SER A 232 -2.00 8.22 -5.06
N THR A 233 -3.27 7.82 -5.16
CA THR A 233 -4.28 8.61 -5.91
C THR A 233 -4.45 10.03 -5.35
N LEU A 234 -4.36 10.21 -4.03
CA LEU A 234 -4.40 11.55 -3.39
C LEU A 234 -3.18 12.38 -3.78
N LEU A 235 -1.98 11.78 -3.76
CA LEU A 235 -0.72 12.43 -4.10
C LEU A 235 -0.67 12.80 -5.60
N GLU A 236 -1.02 11.86 -6.47
CA GLU A 236 -1.12 12.04 -7.94
C GLU A 236 -2.09 13.15 -8.32
N ASN A 237 -3.30 13.16 -7.74
CA ASN A 237 -4.31 14.16 -8.10
C ASN A 237 -3.92 15.57 -7.66
N ARG A 238 -3.14 15.70 -6.58
CA ARG A 238 -2.70 16.99 -6.06
C ARG A 238 -1.46 17.53 -6.76
N HIS A 239 -0.56 16.64 -7.19
CA HIS A 239 0.71 16.98 -7.84
C HIS A 239 0.82 16.27 -9.17
N ARG A 240 -0.05 16.67 -10.11
CA ARG A 240 -0.03 16.20 -11.51
C ARG A 240 1.12 16.80 -12.32
N ASP A 241 1.75 17.86 -11.81
CA ASP A 241 2.96 18.41 -12.40
C ASP A 241 4.14 17.50 -12.06
N ASN A 242 4.83 16.97 -13.07
CA ASN A 242 6.04 16.14 -12.91
C ASN A 242 7.25 16.92 -12.33
N GLU A 243 7.01 18.06 -11.70
CA GLU A 243 8.02 18.92 -11.10
C GLU A 243 8.29 18.58 -9.63
N THR A 244 7.34 17.92 -8.96
CA THR A 244 7.47 17.53 -7.55
C THR A 244 7.31 16.03 -7.44
N GLU A 245 8.29 15.36 -6.84
CA GLU A 245 8.23 13.93 -6.52
C GLU A 245 7.98 13.76 -5.02
N ILE A 246 7.01 12.92 -4.67
CA ILE A 246 6.60 12.70 -3.29
C ILE A 246 6.59 11.20 -3.05
N PHE A 247 7.31 10.77 -2.02
CA PHE A 247 7.38 9.39 -1.59
C PHE A 247 6.99 9.31 -0.11
N PHE A 248 6.07 8.41 0.21
CA PHE A 248 5.63 8.15 1.57
C PHE A 248 6.20 6.82 2.06
N TYR A 249 6.93 6.88 3.16
CA TYR A 249 7.57 5.72 3.79
C TYR A 249 6.92 5.45 5.15
N PRO A 250 6.50 4.21 5.44
CA PRO A 250 6.18 3.80 6.80
C PRO A 250 7.47 3.58 7.59
N GLN A 251 7.34 3.40 8.91
CA GLN A 251 8.49 3.12 9.78
C GLN A 251 9.19 1.80 9.45
N THR A 252 8.45 0.85 8.89
CA THR A 252 8.95 -0.46 8.44
C THR A 252 9.87 -0.36 7.21
N GLY A 253 9.87 0.78 6.52
CA GLY A 253 10.65 1.00 5.30
C GLY A 253 9.85 0.79 4.01
N GLY A 254 10.50 1.14 2.88
CA GLY A 254 9.96 1.10 1.51
C GLY A 254 8.79 2.04 1.22
N VAL A 255 8.48 2.23 -0.06
CA VAL A 255 7.47 3.20 -0.49
C VAL A 255 6.08 2.56 -0.42
N ILE A 256 5.15 3.17 0.32
CA ILE A 256 3.74 2.75 0.34
C ILE A 256 2.82 3.70 -0.42
N ALA A 257 3.27 4.91 -0.75
CA ALA A 257 2.54 5.79 -1.66
C ALA A 257 3.50 6.73 -2.38
N SER A 258 3.18 7.04 -3.63
CA SER A 258 3.92 8.02 -4.43
C SER A 258 2.99 8.74 -5.41
N ASN A 259 3.37 9.95 -5.82
CA ASN A 259 2.78 10.59 -7.00
C ASN A 259 3.51 10.22 -8.30
N GLN A 260 4.61 9.47 -8.21
CA GLN A 260 5.28 8.92 -9.36
C GLN A 260 4.54 7.67 -9.84
N PRO A 261 4.46 7.45 -11.16
CA PRO A 261 3.99 6.18 -11.67
C PRO A 261 4.81 5.08 -11.02
N ALA A 262 4.14 4.05 -10.50
CA ALA A 262 4.83 2.88 -10.00
C ALA A 262 5.79 2.39 -11.09
N GLU A 263 7.07 2.23 -10.76
CA GLU A 263 8.00 1.54 -11.66
C GLU A 263 7.33 0.22 -12.00
N GLN A 264 6.97 0.04 -13.27
CA GLN A 264 6.45 -1.23 -13.73
C GLN A 264 7.52 -2.24 -13.37
N ILE A 265 7.21 -3.15 -12.44
CA ILE A 265 8.01 -4.34 -12.22
C ILE A 265 8.17 -4.90 -13.63
N THR A 266 9.37 -4.78 -14.18
CA THR A 266 9.62 -5.24 -15.55
C THR A 266 9.26 -6.71 -15.49
N SER A 267 8.20 -7.09 -16.21
CA SER A 267 7.68 -8.44 -16.15
C SER A 267 8.88 -9.36 -16.35
N LEU A 268 9.14 -10.21 -15.36
CA LEU A 268 10.18 -11.23 -15.52
C LEU A 268 9.90 -11.92 -16.85
N PRO A 269 10.94 -12.15 -17.68
CA PRO A 269 10.73 -12.85 -18.94
C PRO A 269 9.98 -14.15 -18.65
N GLU A 270 9.02 -14.51 -19.52
CA GLU A 270 8.27 -15.75 -19.35
C GLU A 270 9.25 -16.89 -19.09
N ALA A 271 9.15 -17.48 -17.90
CA ALA A 271 9.96 -18.64 -17.58
C ALA A 271 9.60 -19.75 -18.58
N PRO A 272 10.60 -20.46 -19.13
CA PRO A 272 10.30 -21.60 -19.98
C PRO A 272 9.40 -22.57 -19.24
N ARG A 273 8.39 -23.10 -19.94
CA ARG A 273 7.47 -24.08 -19.37
C ARG A 273 8.29 -25.24 -18.79
N LEU A 274 8.08 -25.51 -17.51
CA LEU A 274 8.71 -26.65 -16.85
C LEU A 274 8.04 -27.92 -17.39
N GLU A 275 8.71 -28.58 -18.33
CA GLU A 275 8.30 -29.90 -18.82
C GLU A 275 8.66 -30.94 -17.76
N LEU A 276 7.63 -31.44 -17.07
CA LEU A 276 7.77 -32.45 -16.03
C LEU A 276 7.68 -33.84 -16.65
N THR A 277 8.57 -34.75 -16.23
CA THR A 277 8.44 -36.17 -16.58
C THR A 277 7.24 -36.80 -15.87
N ASN A 278 6.77 -37.96 -16.35
CA ASN A 278 5.69 -38.70 -15.68
C ASN A 278 6.01 -39.03 -14.22
N GLU A 279 7.28 -39.28 -13.89
CA GLU A 279 7.74 -39.51 -12.52
C GLU A 279 7.65 -38.23 -11.68
N GLN A 280 8.00 -37.07 -12.24
CA GLN A 280 7.88 -35.79 -11.56
C GLN A 280 6.42 -35.35 -11.39
N LEU A 281 5.55 -35.65 -12.36
CA LEU A 281 4.11 -35.43 -12.24
C LEU A 281 3.52 -36.30 -11.13
N ALA A 282 3.90 -37.58 -11.04
CA ALA A 282 3.49 -38.46 -9.95
C ALA A 282 3.94 -37.91 -8.58
N ILE A 283 5.16 -37.36 -8.47
CA ILE A 283 5.65 -36.71 -7.24
C ILE A 283 4.78 -35.51 -6.86
N ILE A 284 4.33 -34.70 -7.82
CA ILE A 284 3.45 -33.54 -7.55
C ILE A 284 2.04 -34.00 -7.17
N GLU A 285 1.51 -35.03 -7.82
CA GLU A 285 0.20 -35.61 -7.46
C GLU A 285 0.21 -36.20 -6.04
N GLU A 286 1.32 -36.81 -5.63
CA GLU A 286 1.50 -37.34 -4.27
C GLU A 286 1.81 -36.24 -3.23
N ASN A 287 2.30 -35.07 -3.65
CA ASN A 287 2.70 -33.96 -2.78
C ASN A 287 2.02 -32.65 -3.22
N PRO A 288 0.73 -32.45 -2.90
CA PRO A 288 -0.07 -31.34 -3.42
C PRO A 288 0.36 -29.95 -2.91
N ILE A 289 1.30 -29.88 -1.95
CA ILE A 289 1.82 -28.64 -1.38
C ILE A 289 3.28 -28.49 -1.79
N VAL A 290 3.55 -27.55 -2.70
CA VAL A 290 4.91 -27.15 -3.07
C VAL A 290 5.28 -25.90 -2.27
N ARG A 291 6.28 -26.01 -1.38
CA ARG A 291 6.87 -24.85 -0.70
C ARG A 291 8.00 -24.29 -1.54
N VAL A 292 7.89 -23.02 -1.93
CA VAL A 292 8.92 -22.29 -2.65
C VAL A 292 9.46 -21.21 -1.73
N SER A 293 10.78 -21.13 -1.56
CA SER A 293 11.45 -20.10 -0.76
C SER A 293 12.47 -19.37 -1.61
N SER A 294 12.52 -18.04 -1.47
CA SER A 294 13.67 -17.23 -1.87
C SER A 294 14.60 -17.13 -0.66
N GLU A 295 15.79 -17.71 -0.72
CA GLU A 295 16.76 -17.55 0.38
C GLU A 295 17.41 -16.15 0.35
N LYS A 296 17.21 -15.42 1.46
CA LYS A 296 18.00 -14.30 2.03
C LYS A 296 18.27 -13.07 1.14
N ASP A 297 17.91 -11.90 1.69
CA ASP A 297 18.27 -10.56 1.23
C ASP A 297 19.79 -10.40 1.00
N TRP A 298 20.24 -10.67 -0.21
CA TRP A 298 21.60 -10.46 -0.70
C TRP A 298 21.58 -9.50 -1.90
N PRO A 299 21.73 -8.19 -1.68
CA PRO A 299 21.96 -7.25 -2.78
C PRO A 299 23.25 -7.63 -3.55
N PRO A 300 23.30 -7.51 -4.89
CA PRO A 300 22.30 -6.96 -5.82
C PRO A 300 21.42 -8.02 -6.50
N LEU A 301 21.55 -9.29 -6.11
CA LEU A 301 21.00 -10.44 -6.85
C LEU A 301 19.64 -10.89 -6.31
N ASN A 302 19.42 -10.71 -5.02
CA ASN A 302 18.27 -11.26 -4.32
C ASN A 302 17.87 -10.33 -3.16
N PHE A 303 17.20 -9.21 -3.44
CA PHE A 303 16.67 -8.36 -2.37
C PHE A 303 15.15 -8.33 -2.42
N SER A 304 14.54 -8.27 -1.25
CA SER A 304 13.12 -7.98 -1.14
C SER A 304 12.91 -6.48 -0.91
N SER A 305 11.98 -5.89 -1.66
CA SER A 305 11.45 -4.56 -1.31
C SER A 305 10.08 -4.81 -0.71
N ASN A 306 9.91 -4.46 0.56
CA ASN A 306 8.63 -4.64 1.28
C ASN A 306 8.09 -6.08 1.28
N GLY A 307 8.95 -7.09 1.46
CA GLY A 307 8.56 -8.51 1.48
C GLY A 307 8.31 -9.14 0.10
N VAL A 308 8.44 -8.34 -0.96
CA VAL A 308 8.34 -8.78 -2.36
C VAL A 308 9.74 -9.06 -2.87
N PRO A 309 10.06 -10.28 -3.35
CA PRO A 309 11.33 -10.55 -4.01
C PRO A 309 11.46 -9.69 -5.28
N MET A 310 12.38 -8.73 -5.30
CA MET A 310 12.55 -7.79 -6.43
C MET A 310 13.54 -8.29 -7.48
N GLY A 311 14.29 -9.35 -7.20
CA GLY A 311 15.34 -9.82 -8.10
C GLY A 311 16.38 -8.73 -8.40
N TYR A 312 16.99 -8.79 -9.58
CA TYR A 312 18.15 -7.98 -9.96
C TYR A 312 17.87 -6.47 -9.94
N ALA A 313 18.62 -5.70 -9.15
CA ALA A 313 18.67 -4.24 -9.28
C ALA A 313 19.61 -3.83 -10.41
N HIS A 314 19.13 -3.03 -11.36
CA HIS A 314 19.98 -2.31 -12.32
C HIS A 314 20.42 -0.96 -11.76
#